data_AF-A0A353D6Q8-F1
#
_entry.id   AF-A0A353D6Q8-F1
#
_cell.length_a   1.000
_cell.length_b   1.000
_cell.length_c   1.000
_cell.angle_alpha   90.00
_cell.angle_beta   90.00
_cell.angle_gamma   90.00
#
_symmetry.space_group_name_H-M   'P 1'
#
loop_
_entity.id
_entity.type
_entity.pdbx_description
1 polymer ?
#
loop_
_entity_poly.entity_id
_entity_poly.type
_entity_poly.pdbx_seq_one_letter_code
_entity_poly.pdbx_strand_id
1 'polypeptide(L)'
;MKQAFFFGAVLLNLGVIVAAALVIVQQTRQPVEVPQVIAVPAVAPEAVIVSGKITGQILVVESASHARVSELHADVGQLVEKGSVLLMLDDPELTDRVHTARERKLTLSGSLDGADELLKTLREEVPQQIWTAEQKAVDARAEVVARQEKYDQVSRIAWRLEKKARDNLAASQVAEPAKLRAIIEKNAEVETLAAQLKSARYRNSLLEAQALLAQAENDLALAEASSQKIEALAANVRVQHMQAQQAASVLEEQEAQLAVLSIQSPETGTIMSVDVSKGQIVEQGSHLLTLSLADILYFEAELSADEVRSLEPGMDAELRVDRLPDKRFKARVVEMSRRAEPAGGDQSDAQVRVNIVRLQILDNSEGLLKPGMAAHTILQPPKNLPIPNAAGAHAGEAE
;
A
#
# COMPACT_ATOMS: atom_id res chain seq x y z
N MET A 1 86.04 62.56 79.58
CA MET A 1 86.97 62.33 78.46
C MET A 1 86.21 61.56 77.39
N LYS A 2 86.04 62.16 76.19
CA LYS A 2 85.83 61.60 74.82
C LYS A 2 84.95 60.32 74.67
N GLN A 3 83.93 60.17 73.83
CA GLN A 3 83.17 60.92 72.80
C GLN A 3 81.92 60.01 72.60
N ALA A 4 80.69 60.42 72.91
CA ALA A 4 79.77 61.23 72.11
C ALA A 4 79.44 60.62 70.72
N PHE A 5 78.15 60.28 70.52
CA PHE A 5 77.44 60.02 69.26
C PHE A 5 77.76 58.74 68.48
N PHE A 6 76.94 57.69 68.62
CA PHE A 6 76.61 56.81 67.49
C PHE A 6 75.25 56.07 67.66
N PHE A 7 74.26 56.72 68.30
CA PHE A 7 72.86 56.25 68.36
C PHE A 7 72.03 56.71 67.12
N GLY A 8 72.69 57.08 66.02
CA GLY A 8 72.06 57.59 64.78
C GLY A 8 72.09 56.65 63.57
N ALA A 9 72.74 55.49 63.66
CA ALA A 9 73.00 54.63 62.49
C ALA A 9 71.98 53.50 62.25
N VAL A 10 71.08 53.22 63.20
CA VAL A 10 70.11 52.11 63.10
C VAL A 10 68.72 52.57 62.63
N LEU A 11 68.37 53.86 62.79
CA LEU A 11 67.13 54.44 62.26
C LEU A 11 67.21 54.81 60.77
N LEU A 12 68.41 54.90 60.19
CA LEU A 12 68.61 55.26 58.78
C LEU A 12 68.47 54.04 57.85
N ASN A 13 68.72 52.82 58.33
CA ASN A 13 68.60 51.60 57.52
C ASN A 13 67.16 51.10 57.36
N LEU A 14 66.26 51.36 58.33
CA LEU A 14 64.84 51.01 58.17
C LEU A 14 64.11 51.96 57.19
N GLY A 15 64.49 53.24 57.17
CA GLY A 15 63.94 54.23 56.26
C GLY A 15 64.27 53.96 54.79
N VAL A 16 65.46 53.44 54.50
CA VAL A 16 65.86 53.07 53.13
C VAL A 16 65.12 51.83 52.64
N ILE A 17 64.82 50.85 53.50
CA ILE A 17 64.06 49.66 53.09
C ILE A 17 62.58 50.00 52.86
N VAL A 18 61.97 50.90 53.66
CA VAL A 18 60.60 51.35 53.42
C VAL A 18 60.52 52.25 52.18
N ALA A 19 61.51 53.11 51.93
CA ALA A 19 61.58 53.90 50.70
C ALA A 19 61.82 53.03 49.46
N ALA A 20 62.68 52.01 49.54
CA ALA A 20 62.89 51.06 48.44
C ALA A 20 61.64 50.20 48.16
N ALA A 21 60.91 49.78 49.20
CA ALA A 21 59.64 49.08 49.03
C ALA A 21 58.55 49.99 48.42
N LEU A 22 58.52 51.28 48.78
CA LEU A 22 57.56 52.23 48.21
C LEU A 22 57.90 52.59 46.74
N VAL A 23 59.18 52.65 46.38
CA VAL A 23 59.64 52.87 44.99
C VAL A 23 59.36 51.63 44.13
N ILE A 24 59.51 50.42 44.66
CA ILE A 24 59.19 49.17 43.94
C ILE A 24 57.67 49.02 43.74
N VAL A 25 56.84 49.46 44.70
CA VAL A 25 55.37 49.47 44.56
C VAL A 25 54.90 50.58 43.61
N GLN A 26 55.63 51.70 43.49
CA GLN A 26 55.31 52.75 42.50
C GLN A 26 55.82 52.40 41.08
N GLN A 27 56.90 51.64 40.93
CA GLN A 27 57.43 51.23 39.61
C GLN A 27 56.68 50.05 38.96
N THR A 28 55.75 49.40 39.65
CA THR A 28 54.93 48.30 39.10
C THR A 28 53.52 48.72 38.65
N ARG A 29 53.19 50.02 38.68
CA ARG A 29 51.99 50.56 38.03
C ARG A 29 52.32 51.12 36.65
N GLN A 30 52.70 50.24 35.72
CA GLN A 30 52.51 50.58 34.32
C GLN A 30 51.00 50.57 34.05
N PRO A 31 50.41 51.61 33.45
CA PRO A 31 49.05 51.51 32.95
C PRO A 31 49.05 50.40 31.90
N VAL A 32 48.23 49.37 32.11
CA VAL A 32 47.87 48.47 31.02
C VAL A 32 47.09 49.34 30.03
N GLU A 33 47.76 49.78 28.97
CA GLU A 33 47.08 50.22 27.77
C GLU A 33 46.27 49.03 27.29
N VAL A 34 44.98 49.03 27.60
CA VAL A 34 44.02 48.18 26.89
C VAL A 34 44.14 48.65 25.44
N PRO A 35 44.63 47.82 24.50
CA PRO A 35 44.59 48.22 23.12
C PRO A 35 43.13 48.54 22.84
N GLN A 36 42.84 49.78 22.44
CA GLN A 36 41.56 50.10 21.86
C GLN A 36 41.43 49.13 20.69
N VAL A 37 40.57 48.11 20.84
CA VAL A 37 40.03 47.41 19.71
C VAL A 37 39.29 48.50 18.98
N ILE A 38 39.96 49.09 17.97
CA ILE A 38 39.28 49.77 16.90
C ILE A 38 38.30 48.71 16.43
N ALA A 39 37.03 48.87 16.81
CA ALA A 39 35.95 48.20 16.14
C ALA A 39 36.07 48.74 14.71
N VAL A 40 36.82 48.01 13.88
CA VAL A 40 36.66 48.09 12.44
C VAL A 40 35.16 47.92 12.29
N PRO A 41 34.41 48.92 11.79
CA PRO A 41 33.01 48.71 11.54
C PRO A 41 32.96 47.43 10.71
N ALA A 42 32.24 46.42 11.19
CA ALA A 42 32.02 45.22 10.41
C ALA A 42 31.42 45.72 9.10
N VAL A 43 32.25 45.84 8.07
CA VAL A 43 31.83 46.21 6.75
C VAL A 43 30.86 45.08 6.41
N ALA A 44 29.58 45.43 6.33
CA ALA A 44 28.55 44.47 5.96
C ALA A 44 29.10 43.77 4.71
N PRO A 45 29.20 42.43 4.73
CA PRO A 45 29.86 41.73 3.63
C PRO A 45 29.19 42.18 2.33
N GLU A 46 30.00 42.69 1.39
CA GLU A 46 29.49 43.27 0.15
C GLU A 46 28.55 42.28 -0.50
N ALA A 47 27.32 42.73 -0.73
CA ALA A 47 26.28 41.92 -1.32
C ALA A 47 26.73 41.53 -2.74
N VAL A 48 26.93 40.24 -2.98
CA VAL A 48 27.39 39.74 -4.27
C VAL A 48 26.18 39.75 -5.20
N ILE A 49 26.22 40.60 -6.23
CA ILE A 49 25.20 40.64 -7.27
C ILE A 49 25.61 39.64 -8.34
N VAL A 50 24.79 38.63 -8.53
CA VAL A 50 25.08 37.51 -9.41
C VAL A 50 24.04 37.47 -10.50
N SER A 51 24.48 37.53 -11.75
CA SER A 51 23.60 37.35 -12.92
C SER A 51 23.61 35.90 -13.35
N GLY A 52 22.45 35.39 -13.75
CA GLY A 52 22.28 34.00 -14.14
C GLY A 52 20.99 33.77 -14.92
N LYS A 53 20.67 32.50 -15.14
CA LYS A 53 19.48 32.08 -15.89
C LYS A 53 18.62 31.18 -15.03
N ILE A 54 17.31 31.31 -15.20
CA ILE A 54 16.34 30.41 -14.61
C ILE A 54 16.27 29.15 -15.48
N THR A 55 16.55 27.99 -14.92
CA THR A 55 16.41 26.68 -15.55
C THR A 55 15.26 25.92 -14.91
N GLY A 56 14.50 25.17 -15.71
CA GLY A 56 13.51 24.24 -15.16
C GLY A 56 14.20 22.92 -14.77
N GLN A 57 13.61 22.18 -13.85
CA GLN A 57 14.05 20.81 -13.59
C GLN A 57 13.98 20.00 -14.89
N ILE A 58 15.11 19.39 -15.25
CA ILE A 58 15.19 18.52 -16.41
C ILE A 58 14.71 17.13 -16.00
N LEU A 59 13.67 16.65 -16.66
CA LEU A 59 13.18 15.29 -16.55
C LEU A 59 13.52 14.54 -17.83
N VAL A 60 14.32 13.50 -17.68
CA VAL A 60 14.64 12.53 -18.73
C VAL A 60 13.58 11.44 -18.67
N VAL A 61 12.85 11.24 -19.75
CA VAL A 61 11.83 10.20 -19.86
C VAL A 61 12.44 9.02 -20.60
N GLU A 62 12.51 7.88 -19.92
CA GLU A 62 13.08 6.65 -20.44
C GLU A 62 11.98 5.60 -20.69
N SER A 63 12.24 4.66 -21.60
CA SER A 63 11.35 3.54 -21.83
C SER A 63 11.39 2.57 -20.66
N ALA A 64 10.24 2.23 -20.10
CA ALA A 64 10.15 1.23 -19.03
C ALA A 64 10.24 -0.22 -19.54
N SER A 65 9.99 -0.45 -20.84
CA SER A 65 9.95 -1.77 -21.46
C SER A 65 10.47 -1.75 -22.91
N HIS A 66 10.63 -2.93 -23.50
CA HIS A 66 10.88 -3.08 -24.93
C HIS A 66 9.57 -2.87 -25.70
N ALA A 67 9.53 -1.90 -26.63
CA ALA A 67 8.31 -1.60 -27.37
C ALA A 67 8.61 -0.83 -28.67
N ARG A 68 7.59 -0.69 -29.53
CA ARG A 68 7.67 0.13 -30.74
C ARG A 68 6.97 1.46 -30.54
N VAL A 69 7.58 2.57 -30.97
CA VAL A 69 6.91 3.87 -31.00
C VAL A 69 5.80 3.85 -32.05
N SER A 70 4.54 3.83 -31.62
CA SER A 70 3.37 3.79 -32.52
C SER A 70 2.91 5.20 -32.89
N GLU A 71 2.89 6.11 -31.91
CA GLU A 71 2.51 7.51 -32.09
C GLU A 71 3.49 8.43 -31.36
N LEU A 72 3.75 9.59 -31.96
CA LEU A 72 4.58 10.64 -31.39
C LEU A 72 3.80 11.96 -31.49
N HIS A 73 3.45 12.53 -30.35
CA HIS A 73 2.66 13.75 -30.20
C HIS A 73 3.46 14.91 -29.59
N ALA A 74 4.77 14.73 -29.49
CA ALA A 74 5.70 15.64 -28.84
C ALA A 74 6.63 16.28 -29.88
N ASP A 75 6.60 17.61 -29.96
CA ASP A 75 7.53 18.40 -30.76
C ASP A 75 8.49 19.22 -29.89
N VAL A 76 9.74 19.36 -30.34
CA VAL A 76 10.74 20.17 -29.62
C VAL A 76 10.29 21.63 -29.52
N GLY A 77 10.34 22.19 -28.31
CA GLY A 77 9.91 23.54 -27.99
C GLY A 77 8.42 23.68 -27.66
N GLN A 78 7.63 22.62 -27.79
CA GLN A 78 6.21 22.63 -27.46
C GLN A 78 5.99 22.65 -25.93
N LEU A 79 5.02 23.45 -25.49
CA LEU A 79 4.52 23.43 -24.11
C LEU A 79 3.48 22.31 -23.97
N VAL A 80 3.67 21.46 -22.97
CA VAL A 80 2.77 20.33 -22.66
C VAL A 80 2.23 20.49 -21.24
N GLU A 81 0.94 20.20 -21.06
CA GLU A 81 0.29 20.22 -19.76
C GLU A 81 0.44 18.87 -19.06
N LYS A 82 0.30 18.86 -17.73
CA LYS A 82 0.23 17.64 -16.92
C LYS A 82 -0.82 16.66 -17.48
N GLY A 83 -0.45 15.39 -17.64
CA GLY A 83 -1.30 14.32 -18.15
C GLY A 83 -1.41 14.26 -19.68
N SER A 84 -0.83 15.22 -20.41
CA SER A 84 -0.83 15.19 -21.88
C SER A 84 -0.04 13.96 -22.36
N VAL A 85 -0.61 13.20 -23.30
CA VAL A 85 0.08 12.08 -23.94
C VAL A 85 1.16 12.63 -24.86
N LEU A 86 2.40 12.23 -24.63
CA LEU A 86 3.58 12.69 -25.38
C LEU A 86 3.91 11.73 -26.52
N LEU A 87 3.86 10.43 -26.23
CA LEU A 87 4.03 9.37 -27.21
C LEU A 87 3.30 8.12 -26.75
N MET A 88 2.97 7.26 -27.71
CA MET A 88 2.43 5.93 -27.45
C MET A 88 3.44 4.89 -27.92
N LEU A 89 3.66 3.91 -27.07
CA LEU A 89 4.37 2.69 -27.39
C LEU A 89 3.35 1.58 -27.68
N ASP A 90 3.74 0.65 -28.53
CA ASP A 90 2.97 -0.54 -28.87
C ASP A 90 3.83 -1.78 -28.64
N ASP A 91 3.24 -2.75 -27.96
CA ASP A 91 3.78 -4.07 -27.71
C ASP A 91 2.68 -5.09 -28.04
N PRO A 92 2.75 -5.74 -29.22
CA PRO A 92 1.79 -6.76 -29.61
C PRO A 92 1.75 -7.94 -28.63
N GLU A 93 2.88 -8.32 -28.04
CA GLU A 93 2.94 -9.46 -27.11
C GLU A 93 2.22 -9.12 -25.81
N LEU A 94 2.41 -7.91 -25.29
CA LEU A 94 1.70 -7.45 -24.09
C LEU A 94 0.19 -7.31 -24.34
N THR A 95 -0.20 -6.81 -25.51
CA THR A 95 -1.60 -6.71 -25.92
C THR A 95 -2.26 -8.10 -25.95
N ASP A 96 -1.59 -9.09 -26.52
CA ASP A 96 -2.06 -10.48 -26.55
C ASP A 96 -2.14 -11.08 -25.13
N ARG A 97 -1.19 -10.77 -24.24
CA ARG A 97 -1.23 -11.18 -22.82
C ARG A 97 -2.42 -10.58 -22.09
N VAL A 98 -2.75 -9.31 -22.30
CA VAL A 98 -3.96 -8.68 -21.75
C VAL A 98 -5.21 -9.37 -22.29
N HIS A 99 -5.28 -9.61 -23.60
CA HIS A 99 -6.42 -10.28 -24.22
C HIS A 99 -6.62 -11.68 -23.65
N THR A 100 -5.57 -12.50 -23.58
CA THR A 100 -5.65 -13.86 -23.01
C THR A 100 -5.99 -13.87 -21.52
N ALA A 101 -5.47 -12.93 -20.72
CA ALA A 101 -5.84 -12.78 -19.32
C ALA A 101 -7.32 -12.39 -19.15
N ARG A 102 -7.84 -11.52 -20.02
CA ARG A 102 -9.24 -11.09 -20.03
C ARG A 102 -10.18 -12.24 -20.36
N GLU A 103 -9.88 -13.00 -21.41
CA GLU A 103 -10.68 -14.19 -21.79
C GLU A 103 -10.67 -15.25 -20.70
N ARG A 104 -9.53 -15.44 -20.02
CA ARG A 104 -9.42 -16.37 -18.88
C ARG A 104 -10.30 -15.92 -17.72
N LYS A 105 -10.27 -14.63 -17.35
CA LYS A 105 -11.15 -14.06 -16.34
C LYS A 105 -12.62 -14.26 -16.72
N LEU A 106 -12.97 -13.97 -17.97
CA LEU A 106 -14.35 -14.10 -18.47
C LEU A 106 -14.85 -15.55 -18.37
N THR A 107 -14.05 -16.51 -18.81
CA THR A 107 -14.39 -17.94 -18.75
C THR A 107 -14.61 -18.40 -17.31
N LEU A 108 -13.73 -18.00 -16.38
CA LEU A 108 -13.86 -18.35 -14.97
C LEU A 108 -15.05 -17.66 -14.31
N SER A 109 -15.33 -16.40 -14.65
CA SER A 109 -16.47 -15.66 -14.12
C SER A 109 -17.78 -16.30 -14.60
N GLY A 110 -17.88 -16.66 -15.88
CA GLY A 110 -19.08 -17.35 -16.39
C GLY A 110 -19.30 -18.74 -15.77
N SER A 111 -18.23 -19.50 -15.51
CA SER A 111 -18.35 -20.78 -14.78
C SER A 111 -18.76 -20.57 -13.32
N LEU A 112 -18.26 -19.51 -12.68
CA LEU A 112 -18.60 -19.16 -11.29
C LEU A 112 -20.07 -18.77 -11.18
N ASP A 113 -20.57 -17.91 -12.06
CA ASP A 113 -21.98 -17.47 -12.08
C ASP A 113 -22.93 -18.68 -12.20
N GLY A 114 -22.61 -19.63 -13.07
CA GLY A 114 -23.38 -20.87 -13.20
C GLY A 114 -23.34 -21.75 -11.96
N ALA A 115 -22.19 -21.83 -11.28
CA ALA A 115 -22.04 -22.61 -10.07
C ALA A 115 -22.73 -21.96 -8.85
N ASP A 116 -22.69 -20.64 -8.76
CA ASP A 116 -23.41 -19.86 -7.74
C ASP A 116 -24.92 -20.00 -7.89
N GLU A 117 -25.45 -19.91 -9.11
CA GLU A 117 -26.89 -20.08 -9.35
C GLU A 117 -27.37 -21.50 -9.03
N LEU A 118 -26.58 -22.52 -9.40
CA LEU A 118 -26.87 -23.90 -9.02
C LEU A 118 -26.86 -24.07 -7.50
N LEU A 119 -25.86 -23.52 -6.81
CA LEU A 119 -25.75 -23.61 -5.36
C LEU A 119 -26.91 -22.91 -4.66
N LYS A 120 -27.34 -21.75 -5.16
CA LYS A 120 -28.50 -21.02 -4.67
C LYS A 120 -29.79 -21.85 -4.81
N THR A 121 -30.03 -22.38 -6.01
CA THR A 121 -31.19 -23.23 -6.29
C THR A 121 -31.23 -24.43 -5.33
N LEU A 122 -30.11 -25.14 -5.18
CA LEU A 122 -30.04 -26.30 -4.29
C LEU A 122 -30.23 -25.94 -2.81
N ARG A 123 -29.73 -24.77 -2.37
CA ARG A 123 -29.93 -24.28 -0.99
C ARG A 123 -31.39 -23.96 -0.68
N GLU A 124 -32.21 -23.67 -1.68
CA GLU A 124 -33.65 -23.46 -1.52
C GLU A 124 -34.41 -24.79 -1.61
N GLU A 125 -34.07 -25.65 -2.57
CA GLU A 125 -34.77 -26.91 -2.80
C GLU A 125 -34.52 -27.98 -1.72
N VAL A 126 -33.28 -28.15 -1.26
CA VAL A 126 -32.93 -29.25 -0.35
C VAL A 126 -33.62 -29.15 1.02
N PRO A 127 -33.67 -27.99 1.70
CA PRO A 127 -34.43 -27.85 2.94
C PRO A 127 -35.91 -28.19 2.76
N GLN A 128 -36.50 -27.83 1.61
CA GLN A 128 -37.88 -28.17 1.30
C GLN A 128 -38.05 -29.68 1.10
N GLN A 129 -37.11 -30.35 0.42
CA GLN A 129 -37.12 -31.81 0.26
C GLN A 129 -36.99 -32.52 1.61
N ILE A 130 -36.06 -32.10 2.47
CA ILE A 130 -35.88 -32.64 3.82
C ILE A 130 -37.18 -32.48 4.60
N TRP A 131 -37.76 -31.28 4.60
CA TRP A 131 -39.02 -31.02 5.30
C TRP A 131 -40.14 -31.96 4.83
N THR A 132 -40.30 -32.17 3.52
CA THR A 132 -41.33 -33.09 3.00
C THR A 132 -41.05 -34.55 3.36
N ALA A 133 -39.79 -34.98 3.37
CA ALA A 133 -39.41 -36.34 3.77
C ALA A 133 -39.63 -36.55 5.28
N GLU A 134 -39.33 -35.53 6.08
CA GLU A 134 -39.53 -35.53 7.52
C GLU A 134 -41.03 -35.65 7.86
N GLN A 135 -41.91 -34.90 7.19
CA GLN A 135 -43.35 -35.02 7.37
C GLN A 135 -43.85 -36.44 7.05
N LYS A 136 -43.39 -37.03 5.93
CA LYS A 136 -43.73 -38.42 5.58
C LYS A 136 -43.26 -39.42 6.64
N ALA A 137 -42.07 -39.24 7.19
CA ALA A 137 -41.55 -40.10 8.26
C ALA A 137 -42.39 -39.95 9.54
N VAL A 138 -42.78 -38.73 9.91
CA VAL A 138 -43.67 -38.47 11.05
C VAL A 138 -45.03 -39.14 10.87
N ASP A 139 -45.64 -39.00 9.69
CA ASP A 139 -46.93 -39.62 9.37
C ASP A 139 -46.85 -41.15 9.41
N ALA A 140 -45.80 -41.73 8.82
CA ALA A 140 -45.56 -43.18 8.83
C ALA A 140 -45.33 -43.71 10.27
N ARG A 141 -44.60 -42.97 11.11
CA ARG A 141 -44.43 -43.30 12.54
C ARG A 141 -45.77 -43.29 13.26
N ALA A 142 -46.60 -42.27 13.04
CA ALA A 142 -47.92 -42.19 13.63
C ALA A 142 -48.81 -43.37 13.21
N GLU A 143 -48.72 -43.81 11.95
CA GLU A 143 -49.46 -44.98 11.46
C GLU A 143 -48.99 -46.28 12.11
N VAL A 144 -47.68 -46.48 12.28
CA VAL A 144 -47.13 -47.64 13.01
C VAL A 144 -47.69 -47.69 14.42
N VAL A 145 -47.70 -46.57 15.15
CA VAL A 145 -48.26 -46.48 16.52
C VAL A 145 -49.74 -46.85 16.51
N ALA A 146 -50.54 -46.28 15.60
CA ALA A 146 -51.97 -46.56 15.52
C ALA A 146 -52.28 -48.03 15.17
N ARG A 147 -51.49 -48.66 14.28
CA ARG A 147 -51.65 -50.08 13.92
C ARG A 147 -51.16 -51.01 15.05
N GLN A 148 -50.10 -50.61 15.77
CA GLN A 148 -49.57 -51.32 16.93
C GLN A 148 -50.63 -51.40 18.04
N GLU A 149 -51.26 -50.28 18.39
CA GLU A 149 -52.31 -50.25 19.41
C GLU A 149 -53.48 -51.18 19.06
N LYS A 150 -53.92 -51.20 17.79
CA LYS A 150 -54.98 -52.11 17.32
C LYS A 150 -54.54 -53.57 17.41
N TYR A 151 -53.31 -53.89 17.01
CA TYR A 151 -52.76 -55.23 17.14
C TYR A 151 -52.74 -55.66 18.62
N ASP A 152 -52.28 -54.79 19.52
CA ASP A 152 -52.20 -55.06 20.97
C ASP A 152 -53.58 -55.22 21.63
N GLN A 153 -54.59 -54.47 21.18
CA GLN A 153 -55.97 -54.67 21.62
C GLN A 153 -56.53 -56.02 21.16
N VAL A 154 -56.34 -56.37 19.89
CA VAL A 154 -56.86 -57.62 19.30
C VAL A 154 -56.14 -58.85 19.85
N SER A 155 -54.81 -58.79 20.02
CA SER A 155 -54.02 -59.88 20.58
C SER A 155 -54.42 -60.18 22.03
N ARG A 156 -54.70 -59.14 22.84
CA ARG A 156 -55.26 -59.31 24.20
C ARG A 156 -56.64 -59.94 24.21
N ILE A 157 -57.51 -59.60 23.26
CA ILE A 157 -58.83 -60.25 23.11
C ILE A 157 -58.63 -61.73 22.73
N ALA A 158 -57.78 -62.01 21.75
CA ALA A 158 -57.49 -63.37 21.30
C ALA A 158 -56.95 -64.24 22.44
N TRP A 159 -55.99 -63.72 23.21
CA TRP A 159 -55.44 -64.42 24.38
C TRP A 159 -56.53 -64.75 25.43
N ARG A 160 -57.45 -63.82 25.71
CA ARG A 160 -58.57 -64.05 26.64
C ARG A 160 -59.52 -65.13 26.12
N LEU A 161 -59.84 -65.11 24.82
CA LEU A 161 -60.72 -66.10 24.20
C LEU A 161 -60.08 -67.49 24.20
N GLU A 162 -58.79 -67.58 23.91
CA GLU A 162 -58.05 -68.84 23.95
C GLU A 162 -58.01 -69.44 25.36
N LYS A 163 -57.79 -68.60 26.38
CA LYS A 163 -57.90 -69.03 27.79
C LYS A 163 -59.31 -69.56 28.10
N LYS A 164 -60.36 -68.81 27.74
CA LYS A 164 -61.76 -69.21 27.97
C LYS A 164 -62.12 -70.49 27.22
N ALA A 165 -61.67 -70.64 25.98
CA ALA A 165 -61.90 -71.84 25.17
C ALA A 165 -61.26 -73.06 25.83
N ARG A 166 -60.03 -72.93 26.37
CA ARG A 166 -59.35 -73.97 27.14
C ARG A 166 -60.12 -74.36 28.40
N ASP A 167 -60.60 -73.38 29.16
CA ASP A 167 -61.39 -73.59 30.37
C ASP A 167 -62.73 -74.29 30.05
N ASN A 168 -63.41 -73.86 28.97
CA ASN A 168 -64.65 -74.48 28.48
C ASN A 168 -64.43 -75.92 27.99
N LEU A 169 -63.32 -76.19 27.30
CA LEU A 169 -62.96 -77.54 26.86
C LEU A 169 -62.79 -78.47 28.07
N ALA A 170 -62.08 -78.02 29.10
CA ALA A 170 -61.89 -78.76 30.34
C ALA A 170 -63.23 -79.02 31.06
N ALA A 171 -64.13 -78.03 31.12
CA ALA A 171 -65.46 -78.19 31.69
C ALA A 171 -66.36 -79.15 30.87
N SER A 172 -66.21 -79.16 29.54
CA SER A 172 -67.02 -80.02 28.65
C SER A 172 -66.74 -81.51 28.82
N GLN A 173 -65.54 -81.90 29.31
CA GLN A 173 -65.20 -83.30 29.59
C GLN A 173 -66.16 -83.96 30.60
N VAL A 174 -66.88 -83.15 31.40
CA VAL A 174 -67.83 -83.61 32.42
C VAL A 174 -69.30 -83.59 31.92
N ALA A 175 -69.59 -82.99 30.76
CA ALA A 175 -70.97 -82.76 30.29
C ALA A 175 -71.61 -83.98 29.58
N GLU A 176 -72.77 -84.46 30.02
CA GLU A 176 -73.62 -85.41 29.27
C GLU A 176 -74.75 -84.65 28.53
N PRO A 177 -75.17 -85.02 27.30
CA PRO A 177 -74.73 -86.14 26.45
C PRO A 177 -73.56 -85.80 25.50
N ALA A 178 -72.91 -86.83 24.94
CA ALA A 178 -71.77 -86.72 24.01
C ALA A 178 -71.96 -85.76 22.82
N LYS A 179 -73.19 -85.61 22.31
CA LYS A 179 -73.50 -84.65 21.23
C LYS A 179 -73.24 -83.21 21.64
N LEU A 180 -73.50 -82.84 22.90
CA LEU A 180 -73.28 -81.49 23.41
C LEU A 180 -71.79 -81.18 23.56
N ARG A 181 -70.98 -82.18 23.98
CA ARG A 181 -69.51 -82.06 24.04
C ARG A 181 -68.91 -81.69 22.68
N ALA A 182 -69.28 -82.43 21.63
CA ALA A 182 -68.77 -82.19 20.28
C ALA A 182 -69.12 -80.80 19.74
N ILE A 183 -70.29 -80.25 20.10
CA ILE A 183 -70.68 -78.89 19.73
C ILE A 183 -69.83 -77.85 20.48
N ILE A 184 -69.59 -78.04 21.77
CA ILE A 184 -68.77 -77.13 22.59
C ILE A 184 -67.33 -77.09 22.08
N GLU A 185 -66.75 -78.26 21.80
CA GLU A 185 -65.39 -78.38 21.26
C GLU A 185 -65.24 -77.68 19.92
N LYS A 186 -66.15 -77.98 18.98
CA LYS A 186 -66.12 -77.37 17.65
C LYS A 186 -66.36 -75.85 17.68
N ASN A 187 -67.24 -75.36 18.56
CA ASN A 187 -67.46 -73.93 18.72
C ASN A 187 -66.24 -73.23 19.34
N ALA A 188 -65.60 -73.85 20.33
CA ALA A 188 -64.37 -73.33 20.94
C ALA A 188 -63.20 -73.27 19.92
N GLU A 189 -63.09 -74.27 19.04
CA GLU A 189 -62.10 -74.27 17.96
C GLU A 189 -62.36 -73.15 16.95
N VAL A 190 -63.61 -72.97 16.50
CA VAL A 190 -63.98 -71.90 15.56
C VAL A 190 -63.72 -70.51 16.15
N GLU A 191 -64.02 -70.30 17.44
CA GLU A 191 -63.77 -69.03 18.13
C GLU A 191 -62.27 -68.72 18.24
N THR A 192 -61.43 -69.70 18.59
CA THR A 192 -59.98 -69.50 18.72
C THR A 192 -59.33 -69.27 17.35
N LEU A 193 -59.69 -70.05 16.34
CA LEU A 193 -59.20 -69.87 14.98
C LEU A 193 -59.59 -68.50 14.40
N ALA A 194 -60.84 -68.07 14.62
CA ALA A 194 -61.29 -66.75 14.20
C ALA A 194 -60.52 -65.62 14.89
N ALA A 195 -60.24 -65.76 16.19
CA ALA A 195 -59.45 -64.80 16.95
C ALA A 195 -57.98 -64.77 16.49
N GLN A 196 -57.37 -65.93 16.22
CA GLN A 196 -56.02 -66.06 15.68
C GLN A 196 -55.91 -65.42 14.30
N LEU A 197 -56.83 -65.74 13.39
CA LEU A 197 -56.89 -65.13 12.05
C LEU A 197 -57.00 -63.61 12.13
N LYS A 198 -57.85 -63.10 13.03
CA LYS A 198 -57.98 -61.65 13.26
C LYS A 198 -56.66 -61.06 13.73
N SER A 199 -56.00 -61.64 14.73
CA SER A 199 -54.70 -61.17 15.23
C SER A 199 -53.61 -61.20 14.15
N ALA A 200 -53.57 -62.23 13.30
CA ALA A 200 -52.63 -62.36 12.20
C ALA A 200 -52.84 -61.27 11.14
N ARG A 201 -54.10 -60.91 10.83
CA ARG A 201 -54.41 -59.79 9.92
C ARG A 201 -53.89 -58.45 10.44
N TYR A 202 -54.09 -58.15 11.73
CA TYR A 202 -53.55 -56.93 12.33
C TYR A 202 -52.02 -56.96 12.43
N ARG A 203 -51.41 -58.12 12.66
CA ARG A 203 -49.96 -58.28 12.62
C ARG A 203 -49.41 -57.97 11.23
N ASN A 204 -50.00 -58.50 10.17
CA ASN A 204 -49.58 -58.18 8.80
C ASN A 204 -49.76 -56.69 8.50
N SER A 205 -50.88 -56.11 8.92
CA SER A 205 -51.10 -54.67 8.78
C SER A 205 -50.04 -53.84 9.54
N LEU A 206 -49.62 -54.25 10.73
CA LEU A 206 -48.52 -53.60 11.44
C LEU A 206 -47.19 -53.72 10.68
N LEU A 207 -46.85 -54.91 10.18
CA LEU A 207 -45.63 -55.13 9.38
C LEU A 207 -45.59 -54.26 8.13
N GLU A 208 -46.73 -54.08 7.44
CA GLU A 208 -46.84 -53.18 6.30
C GLU A 208 -46.53 -51.71 6.68
N ALA A 209 -47.07 -51.21 7.80
CA ALA A 209 -46.75 -49.86 8.26
C ALA A 209 -45.29 -49.72 8.70
N GLN A 210 -44.71 -50.75 9.31
CA GLN A 210 -43.28 -50.74 9.65
C GLN A 210 -42.41 -50.70 8.40
N ALA A 211 -42.79 -51.40 7.33
CA ALA A 211 -42.09 -51.33 6.05
C ALA A 211 -42.20 -49.94 5.41
N LEU A 212 -43.38 -49.31 5.46
CA LEU A 212 -43.58 -47.93 5.00
C LEU A 212 -42.75 -46.92 5.82
N LEU A 213 -42.67 -47.10 7.14
CA LEU A 213 -41.82 -46.27 7.98
C LEU A 213 -40.34 -46.42 7.61
N ALA A 214 -39.85 -47.65 7.47
CA ALA A 214 -38.47 -47.90 7.07
C ALA A 214 -38.15 -47.26 5.70
N GLN A 215 -39.11 -47.27 4.76
CA GLN A 215 -38.98 -46.56 3.49
C GLN A 215 -38.90 -45.04 3.69
N ALA A 216 -39.81 -44.45 4.48
CA ALA A 216 -39.81 -43.01 4.73
C ALA A 216 -38.55 -42.52 5.47
N GLU A 217 -38.00 -43.33 6.38
CA GLU A 217 -36.74 -43.03 7.08
C GLU A 217 -35.54 -43.11 6.13
N ASN A 218 -35.52 -44.06 5.18
CA ASN A 218 -34.51 -44.10 4.14
C ASN A 218 -34.61 -42.87 3.21
N ASP A 219 -35.81 -42.47 2.81
CA ASP A 219 -36.03 -41.28 1.98
C ASP A 219 -35.54 -40.00 2.71
N LEU A 220 -35.81 -39.89 4.01
CA LEU A 220 -35.29 -38.80 4.85
C LEU A 220 -33.76 -38.81 4.93
N ALA A 221 -33.14 -39.97 5.17
CA ALA A 221 -31.68 -40.08 5.22
C ALA A 221 -31.02 -39.70 3.87
N LEU A 222 -31.64 -40.06 2.74
CA LEU A 222 -31.18 -39.65 1.40
C LEU A 222 -31.31 -38.14 1.20
N ALA A 223 -32.40 -37.54 1.68
CA ALA A 223 -32.59 -36.09 1.64
C ALA A 223 -31.58 -35.35 2.53
N GLU A 224 -31.30 -35.83 3.74
CA GLU A 224 -30.28 -35.25 4.63
C GLU A 224 -28.87 -35.36 4.04
N ALA A 225 -28.55 -36.48 3.39
CA ALA A 225 -27.27 -36.66 2.70
C ALA A 225 -27.08 -35.65 1.55
N SER A 226 -28.16 -35.13 0.96
CA SER A 226 -28.07 -34.07 -0.05
C SER A 226 -27.55 -32.75 0.52
N SER A 227 -27.76 -32.48 1.82
CA SER A 227 -27.19 -31.30 2.50
C SER A 227 -25.66 -31.35 2.54
N GLN A 228 -25.07 -32.53 2.78
CA GLN A 228 -23.61 -32.69 2.75
C GLN A 228 -23.03 -32.42 1.36
N LYS A 229 -23.77 -32.77 0.29
CA LYS A 229 -23.38 -32.46 -1.09
C LYS A 229 -23.40 -30.95 -1.35
N ILE A 230 -24.34 -30.21 -0.76
CA ILE A 230 -24.36 -28.74 -0.85
C ILE A 230 -23.13 -28.13 -0.20
N GLU A 231 -22.69 -28.63 0.97
CA GLU A 231 -21.48 -28.13 1.62
C GLU A 231 -20.23 -28.37 0.77
N ALA A 232 -20.10 -29.56 0.20
CA ALA A 232 -19.01 -29.89 -0.72
C ALA A 232 -19.03 -29.01 -1.97
N LEU A 233 -20.22 -28.77 -2.55
CA LEU A 233 -20.40 -27.86 -3.67
C LEU A 233 -20.03 -26.42 -3.28
N ALA A 234 -20.46 -25.93 -2.12
CA ALA A 234 -20.14 -24.61 -1.62
C ALA A 234 -18.63 -24.40 -1.40
N ALA A 235 -17.93 -25.45 -0.96
CA ALA A 235 -16.47 -25.43 -0.87
C ALA A 235 -15.82 -25.32 -2.27
N ASN A 236 -16.34 -26.05 -3.26
CA ASN A 236 -15.86 -25.97 -4.65
C ASN A 236 -16.12 -24.58 -5.27
N VAL A 237 -17.30 -24.00 -5.05
CA VAL A 237 -17.63 -22.63 -5.50
C VAL A 237 -16.67 -21.62 -4.88
N ARG A 238 -16.31 -21.77 -3.60
CA ARG A 238 -15.31 -20.91 -2.96
C ARG A 238 -13.94 -21.00 -3.64
N VAL A 239 -13.52 -22.20 -4.05
CA VAL A 239 -12.29 -22.38 -4.83
C VAL A 239 -12.38 -21.67 -6.19
N GLN A 240 -13.51 -21.78 -6.88
CA GLN A 240 -13.74 -21.07 -8.15
C GLN A 240 -13.70 -19.55 -7.98
N HIS A 241 -14.26 -19.02 -6.90
CA HIS A 241 -14.17 -17.60 -6.58
C HIS A 241 -12.72 -17.15 -6.41
N MET A 242 -11.90 -17.93 -5.70
CA MET A 242 -10.46 -17.64 -5.56
C MET A 242 -9.74 -17.67 -6.91
N GLN A 243 -10.08 -18.62 -7.78
CA GLN A 243 -9.50 -18.70 -9.13
C GLN A 243 -9.90 -17.50 -10.01
N ALA A 244 -11.17 -17.09 -9.96
CA ALA A 244 -11.66 -15.92 -10.69
C ALA A 244 -10.98 -14.64 -10.19
N GLN A 245 -10.82 -14.49 -8.88
CA GLN A 245 -10.11 -13.36 -8.28
C GLN A 245 -8.64 -13.35 -8.69
N GLN A 246 -7.95 -14.50 -8.67
CA GLN A 246 -6.57 -14.59 -9.14
C GLN A 246 -6.44 -14.19 -10.61
N ALA A 247 -7.36 -14.64 -11.47
CA ALA A 247 -7.36 -14.26 -12.88
C ALA A 247 -7.64 -12.76 -13.06
N ALA A 248 -8.48 -12.15 -12.22
CA ALA A 248 -8.70 -10.71 -12.23
C ALA A 248 -7.43 -9.93 -11.85
N SER A 249 -6.69 -10.36 -10.82
CA SER A 249 -5.42 -9.73 -10.45
C SER A 249 -4.35 -9.86 -11.53
N VAL A 250 -4.29 -11.00 -12.22
CA VAL A 250 -3.39 -11.17 -13.38
C VAL A 250 -3.78 -10.22 -14.51
N LEU A 251 -5.07 -10.08 -14.81
CA LEU A 251 -5.53 -9.10 -15.81
C LEU A 251 -5.14 -7.68 -15.42
N GLU A 252 -5.37 -7.29 -14.16
CA GLU A 252 -5.03 -5.97 -13.64
C GLU A 252 -3.53 -5.68 -13.75
N GLU A 253 -2.68 -6.66 -13.43
CA GLU A 253 -1.23 -6.56 -13.62
C GLU A 253 -0.86 -6.32 -15.08
N GLN A 254 -1.46 -7.09 -16.01
CA GLN A 254 -1.17 -6.92 -17.44
C GLN A 254 -1.71 -5.59 -17.99
N GLU A 255 -2.88 -5.13 -17.54
CA GLU A 255 -3.45 -3.83 -17.92
C GLU A 255 -2.60 -2.67 -17.39
N ALA A 256 -2.06 -2.79 -16.17
CA ALA A 256 -1.12 -1.81 -15.63
C ALA A 256 0.17 -1.74 -16.45
N GLN A 257 0.72 -2.88 -16.86
CA GLN A 257 1.87 -2.91 -17.77
C GLN A 257 1.54 -2.26 -19.12
N LEU A 258 0.33 -2.49 -19.67
CA LEU A 258 -0.11 -1.88 -20.92
C LEU A 258 -0.28 -0.35 -20.78
N ALA A 259 -0.77 0.12 -19.63
CA ALA A 259 -0.94 1.54 -19.36
C ALA A 259 0.40 2.31 -19.36
N VAL A 260 1.50 1.65 -18.97
CA VAL A 260 2.86 2.23 -19.00
C VAL A 260 3.32 2.53 -20.44
N LEU A 261 2.74 1.89 -21.46
CA LEU A 261 3.05 2.19 -22.86
C LEU A 261 2.54 3.57 -23.32
N SER A 262 1.58 4.17 -22.60
CA SER A 262 1.15 5.54 -22.83
C SER A 262 2.01 6.51 -22.00
N ILE A 263 3.03 7.09 -22.61
CA ILE A 263 3.93 8.03 -21.94
C ILE A 263 3.25 9.41 -21.86
N GLN A 264 2.94 9.83 -20.64
CA GLN A 264 2.29 11.10 -20.34
C GLN A 264 3.22 12.05 -19.59
N SER A 265 3.02 13.36 -19.74
CA SER A 265 3.78 14.36 -18.97
C SER A 265 3.35 14.35 -17.50
N PRO A 266 4.26 14.14 -16.52
CA PRO A 266 3.89 14.12 -15.11
C PRO A 266 3.55 15.51 -14.56
N GLU A 267 4.10 16.57 -15.15
CA GLU A 267 3.81 17.97 -14.82
C GLU A 267 3.82 18.82 -16.09
N THR A 268 3.41 20.09 -15.97
CA THR A 268 3.47 21.04 -17.09
C THR A 268 4.92 21.41 -17.39
N GLY A 269 5.31 21.40 -18.67
CA GLY A 269 6.70 21.63 -19.06
C GLY A 269 6.89 21.88 -20.56
N THR A 270 8.13 22.12 -20.96
CA THR A 270 8.52 22.32 -22.36
C THR A 270 9.42 21.19 -22.83
N ILE A 271 9.15 20.63 -24.01
CA ILE A 271 9.95 19.56 -24.61
C ILE A 271 11.28 20.15 -25.11
N MET A 272 12.40 19.60 -24.64
CA MET A 272 13.77 20.04 -24.97
C MET A 272 14.38 19.21 -26.10
N SER A 273 14.22 17.89 -26.03
CA SER A 273 14.65 16.96 -27.08
C SER A 273 13.64 15.83 -27.21
N VAL A 274 13.55 15.29 -28.41
CA VAL A 274 12.85 14.04 -28.70
C VAL A 274 13.87 13.15 -29.39
N ASP A 275 14.21 12.04 -28.75
CA ASP A 275 15.34 11.19 -29.13
C ASP A 275 14.88 9.91 -29.83
N VAL A 276 13.58 9.82 -30.15
CA VAL A 276 12.94 8.69 -30.82
C VAL A 276 12.09 9.12 -32.01
N SER A 277 11.91 8.21 -32.96
CA SER A 277 11.07 8.41 -34.15
C SER A 277 9.91 7.42 -34.21
N LYS A 278 8.80 7.83 -34.83
CA LYS A 278 7.66 6.91 -35.08
C LYS A 278 8.13 5.68 -35.87
N GLY A 279 7.75 4.50 -35.39
CA GLY A 279 8.14 3.20 -35.94
C GLY A 279 9.46 2.63 -35.39
N GLN A 280 10.22 3.40 -34.62
CA GLN A 280 11.43 2.92 -33.96
C GLN A 280 11.10 1.92 -32.85
N ILE A 281 11.96 0.92 -32.68
CA ILE A 281 11.91 0.00 -31.54
C ILE A 281 12.85 0.53 -30.47
N VAL A 282 12.36 0.60 -29.24
CA VAL A 282 13.10 1.05 -28.06
C VAL A 282 13.26 -0.10 -27.08
N GLU A 283 14.40 -0.15 -26.40
CA GLU A 283 14.66 -1.09 -25.30
C GLU A 283 14.39 -0.43 -23.94
N GLN A 284 14.26 -1.23 -22.89
CA GLN A 284 14.16 -0.72 -21.53
C GLN A 284 15.38 0.16 -21.19
N GLY A 285 15.14 1.33 -20.61
CA GLY A 285 16.16 2.35 -20.31
C GLY A 285 16.55 3.23 -21.49
N SER A 286 15.95 3.04 -22.68
CA SER A 286 16.20 3.94 -23.81
C SER A 286 15.67 5.33 -23.51
N HIS A 287 16.50 6.35 -23.74
CA HIS A 287 16.09 7.74 -23.63
C HIS A 287 15.06 8.08 -24.72
N LEU A 288 13.87 8.51 -24.31
CA LEU A 288 12.78 8.82 -25.25
C LEU A 288 12.73 10.31 -25.56
N LEU A 289 12.69 11.14 -24.52
CA LEU A 289 12.60 12.59 -24.64
C LEU A 289 13.07 13.28 -23.35
N THR A 290 13.36 14.57 -23.47
CA THR A 290 13.75 15.42 -22.35
C THR A 290 12.72 16.53 -22.15
N LEU A 291 12.21 16.69 -20.93
CA LEU A 291 11.27 17.75 -20.53
C LEU A 291 11.95 18.73 -19.58
N SER A 292 11.69 20.02 -19.75
CA SER A 292 11.96 21.04 -18.74
C SER A 292 10.67 21.38 -18.02
N LEU A 293 10.55 20.99 -16.75
CA LEU A 293 9.34 21.21 -15.94
C LEU A 293 9.24 22.69 -15.53
N ALA A 294 8.04 23.25 -15.62
CA ALA A 294 7.79 24.67 -15.33
C ALA A 294 7.63 24.95 -13.82
N ASP A 295 7.21 23.96 -13.04
CA ASP A 295 6.86 24.15 -11.62
C ASP A 295 8.06 24.17 -10.69
N ILE A 296 9.12 23.43 -11.05
CA ILE A 296 10.36 23.37 -10.26
C ILE A 296 11.43 24.13 -11.01
N LEU A 297 11.70 25.35 -10.54
CA LEU A 297 12.66 26.25 -11.15
C LEU A 297 13.91 26.38 -10.27
N TYR A 298 15.03 26.37 -10.96
CA TYR A 298 16.33 26.67 -10.41
C TYR A 298 16.86 27.94 -11.06
N PHE A 299 17.68 28.68 -10.34
CA PHE A 299 18.50 29.73 -10.89
C PHE A 299 19.94 29.27 -10.87
N GLU A 300 20.54 29.24 -12.05
CA GLU A 300 21.92 28.85 -12.25
C GLU A 300 22.73 30.10 -12.60
N ALA A 301 23.79 30.30 -11.83
CA ALA A 301 24.74 31.35 -12.10
C ALA A 301 26.17 30.85 -12.01
N GLU A 302 26.99 31.39 -12.89
CA GLU A 302 28.43 31.17 -12.91
C GLU A 302 29.10 32.19 -11.99
N LEU A 303 29.99 31.69 -11.13
CA LEU A 303 30.69 32.50 -10.14
C LEU A 303 32.20 32.29 -10.21
N SER A 304 32.93 33.35 -9.92
CA SER A 304 34.37 33.30 -9.70
C SER A 304 34.72 32.49 -8.45
N ALA A 305 35.97 32.01 -8.37
CA ALA A 305 36.43 31.19 -7.24
C ALA A 305 36.31 31.92 -5.89
N ASP A 306 36.48 33.24 -5.88
CA ASP A 306 36.41 34.07 -4.68
C ASP A 306 34.95 34.27 -4.20
N GLU A 307 34.01 34.45 -5.13
CA GLU A 307 32.58 34.59 -4.83
C GLU A 307 32.00 33.29 -4.25
N VAL A 308 32.35 32.13 -4.84
CA VAL A 308 31.91 30.82 -4.35
C VAL A 308 32.39 30.54 -2.93
N ARG A 309 33.60 31.01 -2.57
CA ARG A 309 34.17 30.80 -1.23
C ARG A 309 33.34 31.49 -0.13
N SER A 310 32.58 32.52 -0.48
CA SER A 310 31.71 33.25 0.44
C SER A 310 30.30 32.66 0.59
N LEU A 311 30.00 31.57 -0.12
CA LEU A 311 28.68 30.95 -0.16
C LEU A 311 28.67 29.58 0.53
N GLU A 312 27.54 29.28 1.16
CA GLU A 312 27.24 28.03 1.83
C GLU A 312 25.88 27.48 1.35
N PRO A 313 25.73 26.15 1.22
CA PRO A 313 24.42 25.54 1.00
C PRO A 313 23.42 25.93 2.09
N GLY A 314 22.19 26.21 1.69
CA GLY A 314 21.11 26.62 2.59
C GLY A 314 20.93 28.13 2.75
N MET A 315 21.84 28.95 2.19
CA MET A 315 21.69 30.40 2.21
C MET A 315 20.45 30.87 1.45
N ASP A 316 19.68 31.76 2.07
CA ASP A 316 18.55 32.41 1.43
C ASP A 316 19.02 33.52 0.49
N ALA A 317 18.33 33.67 -0.63
CA ALA A 317 18.61 34.66 -1.65
C ALA A 317 17.32 35.28 -2.19
N GLU A 318 17.43 36.49 -2.73
CA GLU A 318 16.32 37.20 -3.33
C GLU A 318 16.62 37.45 -4.81
N LEU A 319 15.84 36.81 -5.69
CA LEU A 319 15.93 36.96 -7.13
C LEU A 319 15.08 38.11 -7.61
N ARG A 320 15.64 38.81 -8.60
CA ARG A 320 14.97 39.82 -9.39
C ARG A 320 15.13 39.47 -10.85
N VAL A 321 14.02 39.46 -11.57
CA VAL A 321 13.99 39.12 -12.98
C VAL A 321 13.83 40.40 -13.78
N ASP A 322 14.65 40.58 -14.81
CA ASP A 322 14.68 41.84 -15.57
C ASP A 322 13.33 42.17 -16.21
N ARG A 323 12.57 41.13 -16.57
CA ARG A 323 11.21 41.23 -17.13
C ARG A 323 10.14 41.62 -16.09
N LEU A 324 10.43 41.50 -14.80
CA LEU A 324 9.53 41.77 -13.67
C LEU A 324 10.27 42.58 -12.59
N PRO A 325 10.63 43.85 -12.85
CA PRO A 325 11.50 44.63 -11.98
C PRO A 325 10.93 44.91 -10.57
N ASP A 326 9.60 44.88 -10.45
CA ASP A 326 8.86 45.19 -9.22
C ASP A 326 8.60 43.96 -8.33
N LYS A 327 8.87 42.74 -8.83
CA LYS A 327 8.66 41.49 -8.08
C LYS A 327 9.99 40.89 -7.63
N ARG A 328 9.95 40.30 -6.45
CA ARG A 328 11.09 39.63 -5.82
C ARG A 328 10.70 38.21 -5.49
N PHE A 329 11.59 37.27 -5.77
CA PHE A 329 11.33 35.84 -5.61
C PHE A 329 12.35 35.25 -4.65
N LYS A 330 11.87 34.54 -3.64
CA LYS A 330 12.75 33.87 -2.68
C LYS A 330 13.36 32.63 -3.31
N ALA A 331 14.65 32.43 -3.07
CA ALA A 331 15.32 31.19 -3.41
C ALA A 331 16.33 30.79 -2.33
N ARG A 332 16.81 29.56 -2.44
CA ARG A 332 17.81 29.01 -1.53
C ARG A 332 18.92 28.32 -2.29
N VAL A 333 20.16 28.53 -1.87
CA VAL A 333 21.32 27.79 -2.40
C VAL A 333 21.16 26.31 -2.08
N VAL A 334 21.04 25.47 -3.10
CA VAL A 334 20.86 24.01 -2.94
C VAL A 334 22.09 23.22 -3.39
N GLU A 335 22.80 23.71 -4.39
CA GLU A 335 23.93 23.00 -4.98
C GLU A 335 25.01 23.98 -5.43
N MET A 336 26.26 23.59 -5.22
CA MET A 336 27.45 24.32 -5.68
C MET A 336 28.36 23.30 -6.37
N SER A 337 28.51 23.41 -7.68
CA SER A 337 29.28 22.46 -8.49
C SER A 337 30.39 23.16 -9.28
N ARG A 338 31.39 22.41 -9.71
CA ARG A 338 32.41 22.88 -10.67
C ARG A 338 32.24 22.14 -11.97
N ARG A 339 31.98 22.86 -13.05
CA ARG A 339 31.86 22.29 -14.40
C ARG A 339 33.06 22.70 -15.23
N ALA A 340 33.62 21.76 -15.98
CA ALA A 340 34.59 22.09 -17.02
C ALA A 340 33.81 22.43 -18.29
N GLU A 341 33.94 23.66 -18.79
CA GLU A 341 33.40 24.08 -20.07
C GLU A 341 34.53 24.22 -21.10
N PRO A 342 34.29 23.88 -22.38
CA PRO A 342 35.27 24.08 -23.43
C PRO A 342 35.53 25.59 -23.62
N ALA A 343 36.80 26.00 -23.59
CA ALA A 343 37.19 27.37 -23.91
C ALA A 343 36.85 27.63 -25.39
N GLY A 344 35.88 28.50 -25.64
CA GLY A 344 35.49 28.85 -27.01
C GLY A 344 36.67 29.44 -27.80
N GLY A 345 37.10 28.73 -28.85
CA GLY A 345 38.13 29.15 -29.80
C GLY A 345 38.45 28.00 -30.77
N ASP A 346 38.64 28.32 -32.06
CA ASP A 346 38.78 27.32 -33.15
C ASP A 346 39.94 26.32 -32.99
N GLN A 347 40.85 26.50 -32.02
CA GLN A 347 41.95 25.56 -31.73
C GLN A 347 42.40 25.56 -30.25
N SER A 348 41.49 25.41 -29.28
CA SER A 348 41.94 25.17 -27.90
C SER A 348 41.16 24.04 -27.21
N ASP A 349 41.85 22.93 -26.94
CA ASP A 349 41.46 21.86 -26.00
C ASP A 349 41.52 22.33 -24.52
N ALA A 350 41.60 23.65 -24.30
CA ALA A 350 41.63 24.23 -22.97
C ALA A 350 40.23 24.14 -22.36
N GLN A 351 40.12 23.45 -21.23
CA GLN A 351 38.91 23.44 -20.42
C GLN A 351 38.97 24.57 -19.39
N VAL A 352 38.00 25.49 -19.41
CA VAL A 352 37.83 26.48 -18.34
C VAL A 352 36.97 25.86 -17.26
N ARG A 353 37.44 25.91 -16.00
CA ARG A 353 36.64 25.45 -14.86
C ARG A 353 35.76 26.60 -14.39
N VAL A 354 34.46 26.50 -14.63
CA VAL A 354 33.44 27.43 -14.12
C VAL A 354 32.82 26.84 -12.85
N ASN A 355 32.61 27.69 -11.85
CA ASN A 355 31.85 27.28 -10.67
C ASN A 355 30.39 27.69 -10.89
N ILE A 356 29.48 26.74 -10.72
CA ILE A 356 28.05 26.96 -10.93
C ILE A 356 27.37 26.83 -9.58
N VAL A 357 26.58 27.83 -9.21
CA VAL A 357 25.71 27.78 -8.04
C VAL A 357 24.27 27.69 -8.49
N ARG A 358 23.56 26.71 -7.95
CA ARG A 358 22.15 26.46 -8.22
C ARG A 358 21.31 26.87 -7.01
N LEU A 359 20.35 27.74 -7.25
CA LEU A 359 19.39 28.22 -6.27
C LEU A 359 18.00 27.69 -6.59
N GLN A 360 17.37 26.96 -5.68
CA GLN A 360 15.98 26.54 -5.85
C GLN A 360 15.05 27.72 -5.57
N ILE A 361 14.20 28.07 -6.52
CA ILE A 361 13.20 29.13 -6.37
C ILE A 361 12.03 28.56 -5.57
N LEU A 362 11.69 29.22 -4.45
CA LEU A 362 10.69 28.75 -3.50
C LEU A 362 9.29 29.29 -3.79
N ASP A 363 9.21 30.46 -4.44
CA ASP A 363 7.97 31.17 -4.69
C ASP A 363 7.75 31.35 -6.20
N ASN A 364 7.07 30.41 -6.87
CA ASN A 364 6.61 30.55 -8.27
C ASN A 364 5.15 30.11 -8.48
N SER A 365 4.32 30.23 -7.45
CA SER A 365 2.91 29.81 -7.50
C SER A 365 2.06 30.57 -8.53
N GLU A 366 2.45 31.78 -8.92
CA GLU A 366 1.77 32.60 -9.93
C GLU A 366 2.20 32.25 -11.38
N GLY A 367 3.13 31.32 -11.58
CA GLY A 367 3.59 30.89 -12.91
C GLY A 367 4.30 31.98 -13.73
N LEU A 368 4.79 33.02 -13.05
CA LEU A 368 5.38 34.21 -13.68
C LEU A 368 6.81 33.97 -14.16
N LEU A 369 7.54 33.08 -13.48
CA LEU A 369 8.87 32.68 -13.86
C LEU A 369 8.79 31.48 -14.80
N LYS A 370 9.59 31.53 -15.86
CA LYS A 370 9.72 30.44 -16.83
C LYS A 370 11.19 30.08 -17.04
N PRO A 371 11.50 28.83 -17.38
CA PRO A 371 12.83 28.44 -17.84
C PRO A 371 13.30 29.35 -18.99
N GLY A 372 14.58 29.70 -18.98
CA GLY A 372 15.23 30.58 -19.96
C GLY A 372 15.23 32.07 -19.60
N MET A 373 14.52 32.51 -18.57
CA MET A 373 14.55 33.91 -18.13
C MET A 373 15.90 34.28 -17.51
N ALA A 374 16.47 35.42 -17.90
CA ALA A 374 17.62 36.00 -17.22
C ALA A 374 17.16 36.68 -15.92
N ALA A 375 17.93 36.48 -14.86
CA ALA A 375 17.67 37.06 -13.56
C ALA A 375 18.99 37.45 -12.89
N HIS A 376 18.90 38.32 -11.90
CA HIS A 376 19.99 38.62 -11.01
C HIS A 376 19.55 38.37 -9.57
N THR A 377 20.46 37.82 -8.77
CA THR A 377 20.24 37.57 -7.35
C THR A 377 21.23 38.38 -6.54
N ILE A 378 20.80 38.78 -5.35
CA ILE A 378 21.69 39.38 -4.36
C ILE A 378 21.93 38.33 -3.28
N LEU A 379 23.16 37.83 -3.22
CA LEU A 379 23.61 36.91 -2.18
C LEU A 379 24.17 37.72 -1.02
N GLN A 380 23.57 37.57 0.16
CA GLN A 380 24.05 38.18 1.39
C GLN A 380 24.93 37.19 2.13
N PRO A 381 26.25 37.39 2.23
CA PRO A 381 27.11 36.46 2.95
C PRO A 381 26.74 36.41 4.44
N PRO A 382 26.91 35.26 5.13
CA PRO A 382 26.61 35.17 6.54
C PRO A 382 27.43 36.19 7.32
N LYS A 383 26.82 36.81 8.34
CA LYS A 383 27.39 37.94 9.13
C LYS A 383 28.75 37.66 9.81
N ASN A 384 29.28 36.44 9.72
CA ASN A 384 30.47 35.97 10.43
C ASN A 384 31.63 35.52 9.51
N LEU A 385 31.69 35.91 8.23
CA LEU A 385 32.90 35.63 7.44
C LEU A 385 34.11 36.41 8.01
N PRO A 386 35.21 35.74 8.41
CA PRO A 386 36.44 36.43 8.73
C PRO A 386 37.02 37.04 7.45
N ILE A 387 37.20 38.34 7.44
CA ILE A 387 37.86 39.06 6.34
C ILE A 387 39.32 38.55 6.26
N PRO A 388 39.83 38.09 5.09
CA PRO A 388 41.25 37.83 4.94
C PRO A 388 41.98 39.17 5.03
N ASN A 389 42.88 39.32 6.01
CA ASN A 389 43.74 40.50 6.11
C ASN A 389 44.51 40.70 4.80
N ALA A 390 44.25 41.81 4.12
CA ALA A 390 45.10 42.32 3.05
C ALA A 390 46.43 42.75 3.67
N ALA A 391 47.36 41.81 3.80
CA ALA A 391 48.76 42.07 4.11
C ALA A 391 49.60 41.62 2.91
N GLY A 392 49.61 42.46 1.89
CA GLY A 392 50.53 42.35 0.76
C GLY A 392 50.80 43.74 0.20
N ALA A 393 52.03 44.21 0.43
CA ALA A 393 52.80 45.22 -0.32
C ALA A 393 53.30 46.39 0.54
N HIS A 394 54.61 46.37 0.84
CA HIS A 394 55.59 47.38 0.42
C HIS A 394 56.82 47.35 1.35
N ALA A 395 57.94 46.85 0.84
CA ALA A 395 59.25 47.48 0.96
C ALA A 395 60.26 46.68 0.13
N GLY A 396 60.65 47.24 -1.02
CA GLY A 396 61.83 46.81 -1.76
C GLY A 396 63.11 47.41 -1.16
N GLU A 397 64.23 46.76 -1.50
CA GLU A 397 65.61 47.26 -1.64
C GLU A 397 66.18 48.22 -0.58
N ALA A 398 67.24 47.79 0.12
CA ALA A 398 68.60 48.31 -0.05
C ALA A 398 69.63 47.59 0.85
N GLU A 399 70.84 47.44 0.26
CA GLU A 399 72.15 46.94 0.74
C GLU A 399 72.38 45.44 1.01
#